data_AF-A0A1M6WMC2-F1
#
_entry.id   AF-A0A1M6WMC2-F1
#
_cell.length_a   1.000
_cell.length_b   1.000
_cell.length_c   1.000
_cell.angle_alpha   90.00
_cell.angle_beta   90.00
_cell.angle_gamma   90.00
#
_symmetry.space_group_name_H-M   'P 1'
#
loop_
_entity.id
_entity.type
_entity.pdbx_description
1 polymer ?
#
loop_
_entity_poly.entity_id
_entity_poly.type
_entity_poly.pdbx_seq_one_letter_code
_entity_poly.pdbx_strand_id
1 'polypeptide(L)'
;MLSSDKNVENIAQLIEVLKHYLGLQTEYVKLDAIDKVVRLVTAAALAIVFILVICAVLTYLSFALAFWLAPITGHALAFLIIAILYLLLLILFFFFRKPWIEKPLVRFLAGVLLGK
;
A
#
# COMPACT_ATOMS: atom_id res chain seq x y z
N MET A 1 42.83 45.41 -15.18
CA MET A 1 41.46 45.07 -15.61
C MET A 1 41.30 43.60 -16.05
N LEU A 2 42.22 42.68 -15.70
CA LEU A 2 42.25 41.30 -16.25
C LEU A 2 41.76 40.20 -15.28
N SER A 3 41.29 40.56 -14.08
CA SER A 3 40.77 39.59 -13.10
C SER A 3 39.26 39.42 -13.14
N SER A 4 38.52 40.43 -13.63
CA SER A 4 37.05 40.39 -13.68
C SER A 4 36.55 39.43 -14.76
N ASP A 5 37.18 39.43 -15.94
CA ASP A 5 36.77 38.57 -17.06
C ASP A 5 36.96 37.08 -16.76
N LYS A 6 38.08 36.70 -16.12
CA LYS A 6 38.33 35.31 -15.71
C LYS A 6 37.33 34.81 -14.65
N ASN A 7 36.83 35.71 -13.80
CA ASN A 7 35.86 35.35 -12.78
C ASN A 7 34.46 35.16 -13.36
N VAL A 8 34.11 35.97 -14.37
CA VAL A 8 32.85 35.83 -15.12
C VAL A 8 32.83 34.54 -15.95
N GLU A 9 33.95 34.18 -16.59
CA GLU A 9 34.11 32.92 -17.33
C GLU A 9 33.94 31.69 -16.41
N ASN A 10 34.56 31.71 -15.23
CA ASN A 10 34.42 30.64 -14.23
C ASN A 10 32.99 30.52 -13.69
N ILE A 11 32.30 31.64 -13.47
CA ILE A 11 30.90 31.65 -13.04
C ILE A 11 29.99 31.09 -14.13
N ALA A 12 30.27 31.40 -15.41
CA ALA A 12 29.54 30.86 -16.54
C ALA A 12 29.71 29.33 -16.65
N GLN A 13 30.94 28.83 -16.49
CA GLN A 13 31.22 27.38 -16.48
C GLN A 13 30.56 26.66 -15.30
N LEU A 14 30.54 27.27 -14.10
CA LEU A 14 29.84 26.72 -12.94
C LEU A 14 28.31 26.64 -13.16
N ILE A 15 27.72 27.67 -13.78
CA ILE A 15 26.29 27.68 -14.14
C ILE A 15 25.97 26.58 -15.16
N GLU A 16 26.86 26.34 -16.13
CA GLU A 16 26.67 25.32 -17.16
C GLU A 16 26.76 23.89 -16.58
N VAL A 17 27.73 23.64 -15.71
CA VAL A 17 27.86 22.36 -14.98
C VAL A 17 26.67 22.14 -14.04
N LEU A 18 26.21 23.17 -13.32
CA LEU A 18 25.00 23.10 -12.48
C LEU A 18 23.75 22.78 -13.31
N LYS A 19 23.60 23.40 -14.48
CA LYS A 19 22.48 23.15 -15.40
C LYS A 19 22.49 21.72 -15.92
N HIS A 20 23.67 21.19 -16.24
CA HIS A 20 23.84 19.81 -16.66
C HIS A 20 23.55 18.81 -15.52
N TYR A 21 23.98 19.12 -14.29
CA TYR A 21 23.71 18.31 -13.10
C TYR A 21 22.22 18.26 -12.76
N LEU A 22 21.55 19.42 -12.80
CA LEU A 22 20.10 19.51 -12.61
C LEU A 22 19.35 18.76 -13.72
N GLY A 23 19.83 18.83 -14.97
CA GLY A 23 19.30 18.06 -16.09
C GLY A 23 19.28 16.56 -15.82
N LEU A 24 20.40 15.97 -15.40
CA LEU A 24 20.45 14.54 -15.05
C LEU A 24 19.62 14.23 -13.80
N GLN A 25 19.67 15.09 -12.79
CA GLN A 25 18.92 14.88 -11.55
C GLN A 25 17.40 14.82 -11.79
N THR A 26 16.87 15.58 -12.75
CA THR A 26 15.44 15.48 -13.12
C THR A 26 15.07 14.14 -13.75
N GLU A 27 15.97 13.52 -14.52
CA GLU A 27 15.72 12.23 -15.16
C GLU A 27 15.80 11.08 -14.15
N TYR A 28 16.77 11.13 -13.24
CA TYR A 28 16.86 10.20 -12.12
C TYR A 28 15.66 10.29 -11.17
N VAL A 29 15.18 11.50 -10.85
CA VAL A 29 13.98 11.69 -10.02
C VAL A 29 12.71 11.17 -10.72
N LYS A 30 12.62 11.29 -12.05
CA LYS A 30 11.53 10.68 -12.82
C LYS A 30 11.56 9.15 -12.75
N LEU A 31 12.73 8.53 -12.93
CA LEU A 31 12.85 7.08 -12.82
C LEU A 31 12.55 6.57 -11.40
N ASP A 32 13.04 7.24 -10.35
CA ASP A 32 12.75 6.88 -8.95
C ASP A 32 11.25 7.02 -8.62
N ALA A 33 10.60 8.06 -9.15
CA ALA A 33 9.15 8.22 -9.02
C ALA A 33 8.38 7.08 -9.71
N ILE A 34 8.80 6.68 -10.92
CA ILE A 34 8.19 5.57 -11.66
C ILE A 34 8.38 4.26 -10.89
N ASP A 35 9.58 3.97 -10.38
CA ASP A 35 9.84 2.74 -9.63
C ASP A 35 9.00 2.65 -8.35
N LYS A 36 8.88 3.76 -7.60
CA LYS A 36 7.98 3.85 -6.45
C LYS A 36 6.52 3.60 -6.82
N VAL A 37 6.03 4.21 -7.91
CA VAL A 37 4.66 4.01 -8.38
C VAL A 37 4.43 2.56 -8.77
N VAL A 38 5.35 1.95 -9.53
CA VAL A 38 5.26 0.54 -9.92
C VAL A 38 5.21 -0.35 -8.69
N ARG A 39 6.10 -0.14 -7.71
CA ARG A 39 6.13 -0.93 -6.47
C ARG A 39 4.83 -0.79 -5.66
N LEU A 40 4.26 0.41 -5.62
CA LEU A 40 3.00 0.70 -4.93
C LEU A 40 1.81 0.02 -5.66
N VAL A 41 1.81 0.06 -6.99
CA VAL A 41 0.81 -0.63 -7.83
C VAL A 41 0.93 -2.15 -7.69
N THR A 42 2.14 -2.72 -7.72
CA THR A 42 2.36 -4.15 -7.53
C THR A 42 1.89 -4.60 -6.15
N ALA A 43 2.19 -3.84 -5.11
CA ALA A 43 1.72 -4.14 -3.76
C ALA A 43 0.20 -4.01 -3.63
N ALA A 44 -0.41 -2.98 -4.23
CA ALA A 44 -1.86 -2.82 -4.26
C ALA A 44 -2.53 -3.98 -5.02
N ALA A 45 -1.98 -4.39 -6.17
CA ALA A 45 -2.46 -5.52 -6.93
C ALA A 45 -2.39 -6.82 -6.13
N LEU A 46 -1.25 -7.09 -5.46
CA LEU A 46 -1.11 -8.24 -4.56
C LEU A 46 -2.12 -8.18 -3.41
N ALA A 47 -2.29 -7.01 -2.77
CA ALA A 47 -3.26 -6.84 -1.69
C ALA A 47 -4.69 -7.13 -2.16
N ILE A 48 -5.08 -6.65 -3.35
CA ILE A 48 -6.40 -6.93 -3.95
C ILE A 48 -6.56 -8.44 -4.18
N VAL A 49 -5.56 -9.12 -4.76
CA VAL A 49 -5.60 -10.57 -4.97
C VAL A 49 -5.75 -11.31 -3.64
N PHE A 50 -4.99 -10.94 -2.62
CA PHE A 50 -5.10 -11.52 -1.28
C PHE A 50 -6.50 -11.31 -0.68
N ILE A 51 -7.05 -10.10 -0.76
CA ILE A 51 -8.39 -9.79 -0.26
C ILE A 51 -9.44 -10.65 -0.97
N LEU A 52 -9.35 -10.79 -2.30
CA LEU A 52 -10.26 -11.63 -3.07
C LEU A 52 -10.18 -13.11 -2.65
N VAL A 53 -8.97 -13.65 -2.50
CA VAL A 53 -8.76 -15.03 -2.05
C VAL A 53 -9.28 -15.24 -0.64
N ILE A 54 -8.99 -14.32 0.29
CA ILE A 54 -9.49 -14.38 1.66
C ILE A 54 -11.02 -14.35 1.69
N CYS A 55 -11.66 -13.44 0.94
CA CYS A 55 -13.11 -13.39 0.82
C CYS A 55 -13.70 -14.71 0.30
N ALA A 56 -13.08 -15.30 -0.73
CA ALA A 56 -13.53 -16.57 -1.28
C ALA A 56 -13.44 -17.69 -0.23
N VAL A 57 -12.28 -17.84 0.43
CA VAL A 57 -12.07 -18.83 1.50
C VAL A 57 -13.08 -18.64 2.63
N LEU A 58 -13.28 -17.40 3.09
CA LEU A 58 -14.19 -17.08 4.18
C LEU A 58 -15.64 -17.43 3.83
N THR A 59 -16.04 -17.21 2.57
CA THR A 59 -17.38 -17.58 2.08
C THR A 59 -17.58 -19.10 2.10
N TYR A 60 -16.61 -19.87 1.58
CA TYR A 60 -16.68 -21.34 1.63
C TYR A 60 -16.68 -21.90 3.06
N LEU A 61 -15.86 -21.30 3.93
CA LEU A 61 -15.81 -21.68 5.34
C LEU A 61 -17.14 -21.39 6.05
N SER A 62 -17.79 -20.26 5.72
CA SER A 62 -19.14 -19.94 6.19
C SER A 62 -20.15 -21.00 5.79
N PHE A 63 -20.12 -21.43 4.52
CA PHE A 63 -21.02 -22.50 4.05
C PHE A 63 -20.75 -23.81 4.77
N ALA A 64 -19.47 -24.19 4.94
CA ALA A 64 -19.11 -25.41 5.67
C ALA A 64 -19.67 -25.39 7.11
N LEU A 65 -19.52 -24.27 7.82
CA LEU A 65 -20.10 -24.11 9.16
C LEU A 65 -21.63 -24.14 9.15
N ALA A 66 -22.27 -23.52 8.15
CA ALA A 66 -23.73 -23.50 8.04
C ALA A 66 -24.29 -24.91 7.82
N PHE A 67 -23.66 -25.68 6.94
CA PHE A 67 -24.05 -27.07 6.68
C PHE A 67 -23.75 -27.99 7.86
N TRP A 68 -22.71 -27.71 8.64
CA TRP A 68 -22.43 -28.46 9.87
C TRP A 68 -23.43 -28.16 10.99
N LEU A 69 -23.91 -26.92 11.12
CA LEU A 69 -24.96 -26.54 12.07
C LEU A 69 -26.37 -26.93 11.62
N ALA A 70 -26.60 -27.05 10.32
CA ALA A 70 -27.91 -27.32 9.74
C ALA A 70 -28.66 -28.54 10.32
N PRO A 71 -28.02 -29.68 10.66
CA PRO A 71 -28.73 -30.83 11.25
C PRO A 71 -29.32 -30.53 12.63
N ILE A 72 -28.76 -29.55 13.37
CA ILE A 72 -29.15 -29.23 14.74
C ILE A 72 -30.15 -28.08 14.76
N THR A 73 -29.93 -27.05 13.95
CA THR A 73 -30.72 -25.80 13.99
C THR A 73 -31.66 -25.64 12.80
N GLY A 74 -31.51 -26.44 11.75
CA GLY A 74 -32.11 -26.19 10.44
C GLY A 74 -31.32 -25.13 9.65
N HIS A 75 -31.44 -25.17 8.32
CA HIS A 75 -30.64 -24.34 7.40
C HIS A 75 -30.81 -22.84 7.65
N ALA A 76 -32.05 -22.35 7.80
CA ALA A 76 -32.31 -20.92 7.97
C ALA A 76 -31.70 -20.35 9.26
N LEU A 77 -31.82 -21.06 10.38
CA LEU A 77 -31.25 -20.62 11.66
C LEU A 77 -29.71 -20.75 11.67
N ALA A 78 -29.15 -21.75 10.99
CA ALA A 78 -27.70 -21.91 10.87
C ALA A 78 -27.06 -20.68 10.19
N PHE A 79 -27.64 -20.21 9.08
CA PHE A 79 -27.18 -19.00 8.40
C PHE A 79 -27.35 -17.75 9.26
N LEU A 80 -28.44 -17.64 10.03
CA LEU A 80 -28.69 -16.51 10.91
C LEU A 80 -27.65 -16.43 12.04
N ILE A 81 -27.30 -17.57 12.65
CA ILE A 81 -26.25 -17.65 13.68
C ILE A 81 -24.90 -17.20 13.12
N ILE A 82 -24.54 -17.65 11.92
CA ILE A 82 -23.27 -17.27 11.27
C ILE A 82 -23.27 -15.78 10.92
N ALA A 83 -24.39 -15.23 10.47
CA ALA A 83 -24.52 -13.80 10.21
C ALA A 83 -24.31 -12.96 11.49
N ILE A 84 -24.90 -13.37 12.62
CA ILE A 84 -24.68 -12.72 13.93
C ILE A 84 -23.20 -12.82 14.34
N LEU A 85 -22.58 -13.98 14.15
CA LEU A 85 -21.16 -14.18 14.45
C LEU A 85 -20.26 -13.25 13.62
N TYR A 86 -20.55 -13.07 12.32
CA TYR A 86 -19.84 -12.11 11.48
C TYR A 86 -20.07 -10.66 11.90
N LEU A 87 -21.28 -10.31 12.32
CA LEU A 87 -21.60 -8.98 12.83
C LEU A 87 -20.80 -8.68 14.11
N LEU A 88 -20.71 -9.66 15.02
CA LEU A 88 -19.86 -9.58 16.21
C LEU A 88 -18.38 -9.43 15.88
N LEU A 89 -17.87 -10.22 14.92
CA LEU A 89 -16.50 -10.08 14.43
C LEU A 89 -16.23 -8.69 13.85
N LEU A 90 -17.17 -8.13 13.10
CA LEU A 90 -17.06 -6.79 12.51
C LEU A 90 -17.00 -5.73 13.62
N ILE A 91 -17.87 -5.82 14.63
CA ILE A 91 -17.85 -4.94 15.80
C ILE A 91 -16.51 -5.03 16.52
N LEU A 92 -16.01 -6.25 16.75
CA LEU A 92 -14.71 -6.47 17.38
C LEU A 92 -13.59 -5.82 16.56
N PHE A 93 -13.58 -6.04 15.24
CA PHE A 93 -12.59 -5.44 14.34
C PHE A 93 -12.66 -3.91 14.33
N PHE A 94 -13.86 -3.34 14.44
CA PHE A 94 -14.05 -1.89 14.54
C PHE A 94 -13.44 -1.31 15.81
N PHE A 95 -13.58 -1.98 16.95
CA PHE A 95 -12.93 -1.57 18.20
C PHE A 95 -11.39 -1.74 18.16
N PHE A 96 -10.90 -2.83 17.56
CA PHE A 96 -9.46 -3.11 17.43
C PHE A 96 -8.80 -2.47 16.19
N ARG A 97 -9.48 -1.56 15.48
CA ARG A 97 -9.01 -1.00 14.19
C ARG A 97 -7.61 -0.38 14.27
N LYS A 98 -7.31 0.31 15.38
CA LYS A 98 -6.08 1.11 15.54
C LYS A 98 -4.81 0.26 15.60
N PRO A 99 -4.71 -0.79 16.43
CA PRO A 99 -3.51 -1.63 16.42
C PRO A 99 -3.37 -2.54 15.19
N TRP A 100 -4.46 -3.02 14.60
CA TRP A 100 -4.42 -4.08 13.56
C TRP A 100 -4.25 -3.56 12.13
N ILE A 101 -4.79 -2.38 11.78
CA ILE A 101 -4.77 -1.87 10.40
C ILE A 101 -3.79 -0.70 10.27
N GLU A 102 -3.86 0.29 11.16
CA GLU A 102 -3.06 1.52 11.05
C GLU A 102 -1.55 1.24 11.15
N LYS A 103 -1.10 0.41 12.11
CA LYS A 103 0.34 0.15 12.30
C LYS A 103 1.02 -0.58 11.14
N PRO A 104 0.49 -1.69 10.59
CA PRO A 104 1.12 -2.34 9.45
C PRO A 104 0.99 -1.52 8.17
N LEU A 105 -0.12 -0.82 7.96
CA LEU A 105 -0.31 0.03 6.78
C LEU A 105 0.64 1.23 6.80
N VAL A 106 0.82 1.89 7.95
CA VAL A 106 1.76 3.01 8.11
C VAL A 106 3.20 2.53 7.94
N ARG A 107 3.57 1.35 8.47
CA ARG A 107 4.91 0.77 8.23
C ARG A 107 5.14 0.41 6.77
N PHE A 108 4.12 -0.12 6.10
CA PHE A 108 4.20 -0.44 4.67
C PHE A 108 4.36 0.84 3.83
N LEU A 109 3.50 1.84 4.05
CA LEU A 109 3.57 3.13 3.37
C LEU A 109 4.87 3.87 3.67
N ALA A 110 5.33 3.86 4.92
CA ALA A 110 6.63 4.43 5.30
C ALA A 110 7.78 3.68 4.62
N GLY A 111 7.74 2.34 4.54
CA GLY A 111 8.77 1.56 3.84
C GLY A 111 8.81 1.81 2.33
N VAL A 112 7.66 2.06 1.69
CA VAL A 112 7.57 2.33 0.24
C VAL A 112 7.91 3.80 -0.08
N LEU A 113 7.48 4.76 0.74
CA LEU A 113 7.69 6.20 0.50
C LEU A 113 9.01 6.73 1.06
N LEU A 114 9.41 6.29 2.26
CA LEU A 114 10.66 6.70 2.94
C LEU A 114 11.78 5.67 2.76
N GLY A 115 11.51 4.55 2.09
CA GLY A 115 12.56 3.63 1.64
C GLY A 115 13.51 4.36 0.70
N LYS A 116 14.75 4.48 1.17
CA LYS A 116 15.89 5.01 0.43
C LYS A 116 16.17 4.17 -0.82
#